data_AF-M2U9N1-F1
#
_entry.id   AF-M2U9N1-F1
#
_cell.length_a   1.000
_cell.length_b   1.000
_cell.length_c   1.000
_cell.angle_alpha   90.00
_cell.angle_beta   90.00
_cell.angle_gamma   90.00
#
_symmetry.space_group_name_H-M   'P 1'
#
loop_
_entity.id
_entity.type
_entity.pdbx_description
1 polymer ?
#
loop_
_entity_poly.entity_id
_entity_poly.type
_entity_poly.pdbx_seq_one_letter_code
_entity_poly.pdbx_strand_id
1 'polypeptide(L)'
;MIVKIGCSASLVALHLAVKALGARSCSAAIVIGCNLMTSPLITVVYTKHRLLSKTGKCKTFDVASDGYRRGEAVNAVYIKRLSDAIRDGNTIRAVIWASATNYDGRKIRMLNLNTLVQEALICKTYAKASITNYR
;
A
#
# COMPACT_ATOMS: atom_id res chain seq x y z
N MET A 1 9.74 -12.73 5.75
CA MET A 1 9.93 -11.33 6.24
C MET A 1 8.57 -10.76 6.60
N ILE A 2 8.45 -10.00 7.69
CA ILE A 2 7.20 -9.35 8.10
C ILE A 2 7.41 -7.84 8.06
N VAL A 3 6.49 -7.11 7.43
CA VAL A 3 6.55 -5.64 7.31
C VAL A 3 5.45 -5.04 8.19
N LYS A 4 5.83 -4.17 9.13
CA LYS A 4 4.89 -3.47 10.04
C LYS A 4 5.12 -1.97 9.94
N ILE A 5 4.27 -1.27 9.18
CA ILE A 5 4.37 0.20 9.01
C ILE A 5 3.01 0.90 8.87
N GLY A 6 1.98 0.32 9.50
CA GLY A 6 0.61 0.85 9.45
C GLY A 6 -0.10 0.53 8.13
N CYS A 7 -0.92 1.46 7.65
CA CYS A 7 -1.89 1.21 6.57
C CYS A 7 -1.26 0.80 5.23
N SER A 8 0.00 1.17 4.96
CA SER A 8 0.69 0.87 3.70
C SER A 8 1.50 -0.44 3.73
N ALA A 9 1.45 -1.20 4.84
CA ALA A 9 2.33 -2.36 5.05
C ALA A 9 2.32 -3.39 3.91
N SER A 10 1.15 -3.71 3.35
CA SER A 10 1.02 -4.67 2.24
C SER A 10 1.68 -4.18 0.95
N LEU A 11 1.55 -2.89 0.63
CA LEU A 11 2.20 -2.29 -0.55
C LEU A 11 3.71 -2.12 -0.35
N VAL A 12 4.16 -1.86 0.88
CA VAL A 12 5.61 -1.86 1.19
C VAL A 12 6.18 -3.27 1.07
N ALA A 13 5.47 -4.30 1.54
CA ALA A 13 5.88 -5.70 1.33
C ALA A 13 5.97 -6.05 -0.17
N LEU A 14 5.00 -5.58 -0.98
CA LEU A 14 5.04 -5.73 -2.43
C LEU A 14 6.27 -5.03 -3.04
N HIS A 15 6.57 -3.80 -2.62
CA HIS A 15 7.75 -3.06 -3.07
C HIS A 15 9.06 -3.82 -2.77
N LEU A 16 9.20 -4.37 -1.56
CA LEU A 16 10.37 -5.16 -1.17
C LEU A 16 10.50 -6.43 -2.00
N ALA A 17 9.40 -7.12 -2.30
CA ALA A 17 9.40 -8.29 -3.16
C ALA A 17 9.80 -7.95 -4.61
N VAL A 18 9.31 -6.84 -5.17
CA VAL A 18 9.74 -6.32 -6.48
C VAL A 18 11.24 -6.01 -6.49
N LYS A 19 11.76 -5.40 -5.42
CA LYS A 19 13.20 -5.14 -5.26
C LYS A 19 14.02 -6.44 -5.21
N ALA A 20 13.58 -7.44 -4.47
CA ALA A 20 14.26 -8.74 -4.37
C ALA A 20 14.28 -9.50 -5.72
N LEU A 21 13.17 -9.46 -6.46
CA LEU A 21 13.09 -10.03 -7.80
C LEU A 21 14.02 -9.31 -8.79
N GLY A 22 14.06 -7.97 -8.75
CA GLY A 22 14.94 -7.17 -9.58
C GLY A 22 16.43 -7.40 -9.27
N ALA A 23 16.76 -7.57 -7.99
CA ALA A 23 18.11 -7.92 -7.54
C ALA A 23 18.47 -9.40 -7.76
N ARG A 24 17.57 -10.21 -8.33
CA ARG A 24 17.72 -11.66 -8.53
C ARG A 24 18.01 -12.45 -7.25
N SER A 25 17.68 -11.90 -6.08
CA SER A 25 17.79 -12.61 -4.79
C SER A 25 16.71 -13.70 -4.63
N CYS A 26 15.66 -13.64 -5.45
CA CYS A 26 14.69 -14.72 -5.65
C CYS A 26 14.20 -14.76 -7.11
N SER A 27 13.59 -15.89 -7.50
CA SER A 27 12.97 -16.09 -8.83
C SER A 27 11.46 -15.81 -8.84
N ALA A 28 10.82 -15.92 -7.67
CA ALA A 28 9.41 -15.63 -7.44
C ALA A 28 9.21 -15.16 -5.99
N ALA A 29 8.07 -14.54 -5.71
CA ALA A 29 7.67 -14.17 -4.36
C ALA A 29 6.15 -14.30 -4.17
N ILE A 30 5.75 -14.71 -2.96
CA ILE A 30 4.37 -14.58 -2.48
C ILE A 30 4.33 -13.38 -1.54
N VAL A 31 3.44 -12.44 -1.81
CA VAL A 31 3.20 -11.26 -0.98
C VAL A 31 1.81 -11.37 -0.38
N ILE A 32 1.73 -11.29 0.95
CA ILE A 32 0.49 -11.44 1.71
C ILE A 32 0.24 -10.17 2.51
N GLY A 33 -0.99 -9.67 2.46
CA GLY A 33 -1.49 -8.62 3.35
C GLY A 33 -2.64 -9.17 4.20
N CYS A 34 -2.60 -8.94 5.51
CA CYS A 34 -3.61 -9.41 6.44
C CYS A 34 -3.95 -8.32 7.47
N ASN A 35 -5.24 -8.12 7.72
CA ASN A 35 -5.74 -7.34 8.84
C ASN A 35 -6.97 -8.04 9.42
N LEU A 36 -6.88 -8.44 10.69
CA LEU A 36 -7.97 -9.05 11.46
C LEU A 36 -8.21 -8.25 12.74
N MET A 37 -9.47 -8.11 13.11
CA MET A 37 -9.96 -7.38 14.27
C MET A 37 -10.38 -8.36 15.38
N THR A 38 -9.39 -9.04 15.96
CA THR A 38 -9.63 -10.04 17.01
C THR A 38 -9.93 -9.44 18.39
N SER A 39 -9.87 -8.12 18.54
CA SER A 39 -10.11 -7.41 19.79
C SER A 39 -10.73 -6.02 19.55
N PRO A 40 -11.63 -5.56 20.43
CA PRO A 40 -12.22 -4.22 20.35
C PRO A 40 -11.22 -3.10 20.71
N LEU A 41 -10.07 -3.41 21.33
CA LEU A 41 -9.13 -2.41 21.87
C LEU A 41 -8.70 -1.38 20.82
N ILE A 42 -8.31 -1.83 19.62
CA ILE A 42 -7.89 -0.91 18.55
C ILE A 42 -9.06 -0.04 18.08
N THR A 43 -10.28 -0.58 18.02
CA THR A 43 -11.47 0.21 17.69
C THR A 43 -11.68 1.31 18.74
N VAL A 44 -11.62 0.96 20.04
CA VAL A 44 -11.78 1.94 21.14
C VAL A 44 -10.72 3.04 21.06
N VAL A 45 -9.45 2.67 20.83
CA VAL A 45 -8.34 3.64 20.68
C VAL A 45 -8.60 4.56 19.49
N TYR A 46 -8.97 4.02 18.32
CA TYR A 46 -9.22 4.83 17.13
C TYR A 46 -10.45 5.73 17.25
N THR A 47 -11.50 5.28 17.96
CA THR A 47 -12.66 6.11 18.31
C THR A 47 -12.24 7.28 19.22
N LYS A 48 -11.42 7.04 20.25
CA LYS A 48 -10.93 8.11 21.14
C LYS A 48 -10.11 9.16 20.39
N HIS A 49 -9.37 8.75 19.36
CA HIS A 49 -8.63 9.65 18.48
C HIS A 49 -9.48 10.27 17.35
N ARG A 50 -10.80 10.05 17.33
CA ARG A 50 -11.73 10.56 16.31
C ARG A 50 -11.34 10.18 14.87
N LEU A 51 -10.79 8.97 14.69
CA LEU A 51 -10.40 8.45 13.38
C LEU A 51 -11.54 7.73 12.66
N LEU A 52 -12.53 7.25 13.40
CA LEU A 52 -13.61 6.42 12.88
C LEU A 52 -14.87 7.25 12.60
N SER A 53 -15.51 6.99 11.45
CA SER A 53 -16.82 7.57 11.11
C SER A 53 -17.88 7.11 12.11
N LYS A 54 -18.75 8.03 12.55
CA LYS A 54 -19.88 7.69 13.44
C LYS A 54 -20.91 6.81 12.75
N THR A 55 -21.00 6.91 11.42
CA THR A 55 -21.90 6.12 10.59
C THR A 55 -21.33 4.76 10.17
N GLY A 56 -20.07 4.48 10.53
CA GLY A 56 -19.40 3.23 10.16
C GLY A 56 -19.22 3.05 8.64
N LYS A 57 -19.12 4.15 7.89
CA LYS A 57 -18.91 4.17 6.44
C LYS A 57 -17.69 5.01 6.07
N CYS A 58 -16.96 4.56 5.05
CA CYS A 58 -15.96 5.40 4.38
C CYS A 58 -16.67 6.25 3.32
N LYS A 59 -16.74 7.56 3.51
CA LYS A 59 -17.36 8.50 2.56
C LYS A 59 -16.27 9.20 1.75
N THR A 60 -15.57 8.42 0.94
CA THR A 60 -14.36 8.86 0.23
C THR A 60 -14.68 10.04 -0.70
N PHE A 61 -13.98 11.18 -0.49
CA PHE A 61 -14.18 12.45 -1.21
C PHE A 61 -15.54 13.15 -1.03
N ASP A 62 -16.35 12.72 -0.06
CA ASP A 62 -17.63 13.36 0.27
C ASP A 62 -17.43 14.53 1.24
N VAL A 63 -18.21 15.60 1.07
CA VAL A 63 -18.23 16.78 1.97
C VAL A 63 -18.62 16.40 3.41
N ALA A 64 -19.43 15.36 3.58
CA ALA A 64 -19.88 14.82 4.85
C ALA A 64 -18.94 13.74 5.43
N SER A 65 -17.69 13.66 4.95
CA SER A 65 -16.67 12.72 5.45
C SER A 65 -16.26 13.04 6.89
N ASP A 66 -16.36 12.03 7.77
CA ASP A 66 -16.19 12.17 9.22
C ASP A 66 -15.24 11.12 9.83
N GLY A 67 -14.42 10.49 9.01
CA GLY A 67 -13.51 9.39 9.38
C GLY A 67 -13.68 8.16 8.48
N TYR A 68 -13.02 7.07 8.82
CA TYR A 68 -13.10 5.81 8.07
C TYR A 68 -13.76 4.69 8.88
N ARG A 69 -14.11 3.58 8.21
CA ARG A 69 -14.53 2.33 8.87
C ARG A 69 -13.40 1.32 8.78
N ARG A 70 -13.10 0.63 9.89
CA ARG A 70 -12.18 -0.51 9.87
C ARG A 70 -12.77 -1.66 9.06
N GLY A 71 -11.91 -2.40 8.36
CA GLY A 71 -12.27 -3.59 7.59
C GLY A 71 -11.27 -4.71 7.83
N GLU A 72 -11.70 -5.94 7.59
CA GLU A 72 -10.86 -7.14 7.67
C GLU A 72 -10.61 -7.69 6.27
N ALA A 73 -9.41 -8.20 6.05
CA ALA A 73 -9.06 -8.85 4.80
C ALA A 73 -7.80 -9.71 4.97
N VAL A 74 -7.73 -10.78 4.19
CA VAL A 74 -6.51 -11.54 3.93
C VAL A 74 -6.38 -11.68 2.42
N ASN A 75 -5.30 -11.16 1.87
CA ASN A 75 -5.04 -11.14 0.43
C ASN A 75 -3.63 -11.67 0.16
N ALA A 76 -3.47 -12.38 -0.95
CA ALA A 76 -2.17 -12.87 -1.40
C ALA A 76 -2.01 -12.66 -2.90
N VAL A 77 -0.78 -12.34 -3.33
CA VAL A 77 -0.40 -12.30 -4.74
C VAL A 77 0.91 -13.07 -4.94
N TYR A 78 0.98 -13.84 -6.02
CA TYR A 78 2.21 -14.47 -6.48
C TYR A 78 2.78 -13.65 -7.62
N ILE A 79 4.06 -13.27 -7.51
CA ILE A 79 4.74 -12.41 -8.47
C ILE A 79 6.07 -13.01 -8.92
N LYS A 80 6.40 -12.75 -10.19
CA LYS A 80 7.66 -13.12 -10.85
C LYS A 80 8.12 -11.95 -11.71
N ARG A 81 9.38 -12.01 -12.18
CA ARG A 81 9.78 -11.16 -13.31
C ARG A 81 8.97 -11.54 -14.54
N LEU A 82 8.56 -10.54 -15.33
CA LEU A 82 7.71 -10.74 -16.51
C LEU A 82 8.31 -11.76 -17.49
N SER A 83 9.62 -11.67 -17.74
CA SER A 83 10.34 -12.60 -18.63
C SER A 83 10.25 -14.05 -18.15
N ASP A 84 10.34 -14.29 -16.84
CA ASP A 84 10.24 -15.63 -16.27
C ASP A 84 8.80 -16.15 -16.29
N ALA A 85 7.81 -15.27 -16.09
CA ALA A 85 6.40 -15.64 -16.22
C ALA A 85 6.05 -16.03 -17.66
N ILE A 86 6.56 -15.29 -18.66
CA ILE A 86 6.38 -15.61 -20.09
C ILE A 86 7.08 -16.93 -20.44
N ARG A 87 8.36 -17.09 -20.07
CA ARG A 87 9.13 -18.32 -20.32
C ARG A 87 8.42 -19.55 -19.76
N ASP A 88 7.90 -19.44 -18.54
CA ASP A 88 7.28 -20.56 -17.84
C ASP A 88 5.79 -20.73 -18.19
N GLY A 89 5.27 -19.98 -19.18
CA GLY A 89 3.88 -20.09 -19.63
C GLY A 89 2.84 -19.74 -18.56
N ASN A 90 3.18 -18.88 -17.59
CA ASN A 90 2.29 -18.53 -16.49
C ASN A 90 1.20 -17.55 -16.94
N THR A 91 -0.02 -17.71 -16.43
CA THR A 91 -1.09 -16.72 -16.64
C THR A 91 -0.74 -15.40 -15.95
N ILE A 92 -0.61 -14.33 -16.75
CA ILE A 92 -0.31 -12.99 -16.25
C ILE A 92 -1.62 -12.23 -16.08
N ARG A 93 -1.97 -11.90 -14.83
CA ARG A 93 -3.19 -11.14 -14.51
C ARG A 93 -2.99 -9.62 -14.55
N ALA A 94 -1.77 -9.16 -14.28
CA ALA A 94 -1.38 -7.75 -14.29
C ALA A 94 0.15 -7.63 -14.33
N VAL A 95 0.65 -6.46 -14.71
CA VAL A 95 2.09 -6.13 -14.70
C VAL A 95 2.34 -4.99 -13.73
N ILE A 96 3.32 -5.16 -12.84
CA ILE A 96 3.79 -4.10 -11.94
C ILE A 96 4.92 -3.35 -12.64
N TRP A 97 4.60 -2.22 -13.28
CA TRP A 97 5.57 -1.40 -14.00
C TRP A 97 6.59 -0.74 -13.08
N ALA A 98 6.13 -0.16 -11.97
CA ALA A 98 6.99 0.45 -10.97
C ALA A 98 6.36 0.39 -9.58
N SER A 99 7.22 0.52 -8.57
CA SER A 99 6.82 0.78 -7.20
C SER A 99 7.84 1.69 -6.51
N ALA A 100 7.38 2.47 -5.54
CA ALA A 100 8.23 3.30 -4.71
C ALA A 100 7.63 3.45 -3.32
N THR A 101 8.49 3.81 -2.38
CA THR A 101 8.12 4.21 -1.02
C THR A 101 8.84 5.50 -0.67
N ASN A 102 8.26 6.27 0.26
CA ASN A 102 8.91 7.39 0.93
C ASN A 102 8.32 7.56 2.33
N TYR A 103 8.64 8.68 2.98
CA TYR A 103 8.17 9.02 4.31
C TYR A 103 7.86 10.51 4.37
N ASP A 104 6.75 10.86 5.00
CA ASP A 104 6.25 12.24 5.10
C ASP A 104 7.18 13.22 5.85
N GLY A 105 8.19 12.72 6.56
CA GLY A 105 9.19 13.54 7.23
C GLY A 105 8.65 14.26 8.48
N ARG A 106 9.22 15.45 8.76
CA ARG A 106 8.84 16.27 9.91
C ARG A 106 7.44 16.86 9.70
N LYS A 107 6.55 16.64 10.66
CA LYS A 107 5.17 17.12 10.64
C LYS A 107 4.77 17.69 12.00
N ILE A 108 3.84 18.64 12.00
CA ILE A 108 3.31 19.30 13.21
C ILE A 108 2.61 18.27 14.12
N ARG A 109 1.89 17.32 13.53
CA ARG A 109 1.26 16.20 14.24
C ARG A 109 1.54 14.91 13.48
N MET A 110 1.66 13.81 14.22
CA MET A 110 1.94 12.48 13.65
C MET A 110 0.93 12.07 12.57
N LEU A 111 -0.36 12.40 12.78
CA LEU A 111 -1.46 12.03 11.89
C LEU A 111 -1.67 12.99 10.71
N ASN A 112 -0.96 14.12 10.67
CA ASN A 112 -1.05 15.00 9.50
C ASN A 112 -0.43 14.29 8.30
N LEU A 113 -0.94 14.56 7.11
CA LEU A 113 -0.38 14.07 5.84
C LEU A 113 0.35 15.21 5.14
N ASN A 114 1.44 14.90 4.45
CA ASN A 114 2.19 15.88 3.67
C ASN A 114 1.90 15.70 2.18
N THR A 115 1.08 16.60 1.61
CA THR A 115 0.62 16.52 0.22
C THR A 115 1.77 16.61 -0.78
N LEU A 116 2.75 17.49 -0.56
CA LEU A 116 3.92 17.64 -1.43
C LEU A 116 4.75 16.36 -1.49
N VAL A 117 4.89 15.66 -0.36
CA VAL A 117 5.63 14.39 -0.29
C VAL A 117 4.86 13.27 -0.98
N GLN A 118 3.53 13.26 -0.90
CA GLN A 118 2.70 12.29 -1.62
C GLN A 118 2.73 12.51 -3.13
N GLU A 119 2.61 13.77 -3.57
CA GLU A 119 2.75 14.14 -4.98
C GLU A 119 4.12 13.71 -5.52
N ALA A 120 5.20 14.03 -4.79
CA ALA A 120 6.54 13.62 -5.16
C ALA A 120 6.69 12.08 -5.26
N LEU A 121 6.03 11.30 -4.39
CA LEU A 121 6.01 9.84 -4.48
C LEU A 121 5.35 9.36 -5.78
N ILE A 122 4.19 9.93 -6.11
CA ILE A 122 3.41 9.57 -7.30
C ILE A 122 4.22 9.91 -8.56
N CYS A 123 4.69 11.14 -8.68
CA CYS A 123 5.52 11.60 -9.80
C CYS A 123 6.77 10.73 -9.99
N LYS A 124 7.49 10.41 -8.89
CA LYS A 124 8.65 9.51 -8.93
C LYS A 124 8.29 8.11 -9.42
N THR A 125 7.12 7.60 -9.03
CA THR A 125 6.67 6.27 -9.42
C THR A 125 6.27 6.23 -10.89
N TYR A 126 5.58 7.26 -11.38
CA TYR A 126 5.22 7.39 -12.79
C TYR A 126 6.44 7.57 -13.69
N ALA A 127 7.41 8.39 -13.30
CA ALA A 127 8.67 8.52 -14.03
C ALA A 127 9.41 7.18 -14.14
N LYS A 128 9.45 6.39 -13.05
CA LYS A 128 10.02 5.02 -13.09
C LYS A 128 9.26 4.05 -13.99
N ALA A 129 7.97 4.26 -14.17
CA ALA A 129 7.12 3.48 -15.07
C ALA A 129 7.12 4.03 -16.50
N SER A 130 7.92 5.06 -16.81
CA SER A 130 7.93 5.76 -18.10
C SER A 130 6.55 6.32 -18.52
N ILE A 131 5.69 6.62 -17.54
CA ILE A 131 4.42 7.33 -17.75
C ILE A 131 4.76 8.82 -17.72
N THR A 132 4.47 9.57 -18.78
CA THR A 132 4.93 10.97 -18.95
C THR A 132 3.81 12.03 -18.99
N ASN A 133 2.57 11.65 -19.30
CA ASN A 133 1.43 12.58 -19.40
C ASN A 133 0.60 12.62 -18.09
N TYR A 134 1.18 13.11 -17.01
CA TYR A 134 0.52 13.15 -15.68
C TYR A 134 0.64 14.50 -14.96
N ARG A 135 1.11 15.52 -15.65
CA ARG A 135 1.17 16.91 -15.19
C ARG A 135 0.08 17.73 -15.86
#